data_AF-A0A2G4G0T6-F1
#
_entry.id   AF-A0A2G4G0T6-F1
#
_cell.length_a   1.000
_cell.length_b   1.000
_cell.length_c   1.000
_cell.angle_alpha   90.00
_cell.angle_beta   90.00
_cell.angle_gamma   90.00
#
_symmetry.space_group_name_H-M   'P 1'
#
loop_
_entity.id
_entity.type
_entity.pdbx_description
1 polymer ?
#
loop_
_entity_poly.entity_id
_entity_poly.type
_entity_poly.pdbx_seq_one_letter_code
_entity_poly.pdbx_strand_id
1 'polypeptide(L)' 'MSSIADQLVTYRSALAEATERGDQAVARKLEQQIKELQDFQVRHPEETEAPTPFEVFCDLNPSDVNCLVYDD' A
#
# COMPACT_ATOMS: atom_id res chain seq x y z
N MET A 1 11.11 12.09 1.73
CA MET A 1 10.16 11.03 1.36
C MET A 1 10.05 10.08 2.55
N SER A 2 8.91 9.43 2.79
CA SER A 2 8.74 8.49 3.92
C SER A 2 9.31 7.13 3.53
N SER A 3 9.77 6.32 4.49
CA SER A 3 10.12 4.92 4.20
C SER A 3 8.88 4.02 4.16
N ILE A 4 9.00 2.86 3.50
CA ILE A 4 7.96 1.80 3.53
C ILE A 4 7.64 1.41 4.97
N ALA A 5 8.66 1.31 5.82
CA ALA A 5 8.51 0.97 7.23
C ALA A 5 7.68 2.04 7.98
N ASP A 6 7.97 3.32 7.76
CA ASP A 6 7.22 4.43 8.38
C ASP A 6 5.75 4.47 7.90
N GLN A 7 5.51 4.18 6.62
CA GLN A 7 4.16 4.10 6.06
C GLN A 7 3.36 2.93 6.65
N LEU A 8 4.00 1.77 6.84
CA LEU A 8 3.38 0.61 7.50
C LEU A 8 3.03 0.91 8.97
N VAL A 9 3.91 1.61 9.70
CA VAL A 9 3.61 2.05 11.07
C VAL A 9 2.39 2.98 11.06
N THR A 10 2.36 3.95 10.15
CA THR A 10 1.24 4.89 10.01
C THR A 10 -0.09 4.19 9.74
N TYR A 11 -0.11 3.24 8.79
CA TYR A 11 -1.33 2.48 8.49
C TYR A 11 -1.79 1.60 9.65
N ARG A 12 -0.87 0.97 10.38
CA ARG A 12 -1.21 0.16 11.55
C ARG A 12 -1.80 1.00 12.69
N SER A 13 -1.25 2.19 12.95
CA SER A 13 -1.82 3.13 13.92
C SER A 13 -3.22 3.58 13.50
N ALA A 14 -3.41 3.97 12.23
CA ALA A 14 -4.72 4.35 11.72
C ALA A 14 -5.74 3.20 11.78
N LEU A 15 -5.30 1.96 11.55
CA LEU A 15 -6.14 0.76 11.64
C LEU A 15 -6.62 0.53 13.08
N ALA A 16 -5.73 0.68 14.06
CA ALA A 16 -6.08 0.58 15.47
C ALA A 16 -7.15 1.62 15.85
N GLU A 17 -6.94 2.89 15.47
CA GLU A 17 -7.93 3.94 15.71
C GLU A 17 -9.28 3.69 15.01
N ALA A 18 -9.27 3.24 13.75
CA ALA A 18 -10.49 2.93 13.02
C ALA A 18 -11.25 1.78 13.69
N THR A 19 -10.53 0.78 14.19
CA THR A 19 -11.08 -0.36 14.94
C THR A 19 -11.72 0.11 16.25
N GLU A 20 -11.04 0.97 17.01
CA GLU A 20 -11.57 1.53 18.27
C GLU A 20 -12.82 2.39 18.04
N ARG A 21 -12.86 3.17 16.95
CA ARG A 21 -14.03 3.97 16.56
C ARG A 21 -15.17 3.12 15.98
N GLY A 22 -14.96 1.83 15.74
CA GLY A 22 -15.93 0.94 15.09
C GLY A 22 -16.11 1.19 13.59
N ASP A 23 -15.18 1.92 12.95
CA ASP A 23 -15.22 2.22 11.52
C ASP A 23 -14.68 1.04 10.69
N GLN A 24 -15.54 0.04 10.50
CA GLN A 24 -15.21 -1.19 9.80
C GLN A 24 -14.84 -0.98 8.33
N ALA A 25 -15.38 0.05 7.67
CA ALA A 25 -15.07 0.32 6.27
C ALA A 25 -13.63 0.85 6.13
N VAL A 26 -13.23 1.77 7.00
CA VAL A 26 -11.86 2.29 7.04
C VAL A 26 -10.87 1.21 7.47
N ALA A 27 -11.21 0.41 8.48
CA ALA A 27 -10.36 -0.68 8.94
C ALA A 27 -10.01 -1.67 7.81
N ARG A 28 -11.02 -2.17 7.08
CA ARG A 28 -10.80 -3.09 5.95
C ARG A 28 -9.95 -2.49 4.84
N LYS A 29 -10.14 -1.19 4.55
CA LYS A 29 -9.32 -0.50 3.56
C LYS A 29 -7.85 -0.42 3.99
N LEU A 30 -7.59 -0.12 5.25
CA LEU A 30 -6.23 -0.04 5.80
C LEU A 30 -5.56 -1.42 5.86
N GLU A 31 -6.30 -2.47 6.21
CA GLU A 31 -5.81 -3.86 6.16
C GLU A 31 -5.39 -4.25 4.74
N GLN A 32 -6.20 -3.91 3.74
CA GLN A 32 -5.87 -4.15 2.34
C GLN A 32 -4.60 -3.38 1.92
N GLN A 33 -4.52 -2.09 2.26
CA GLN A 33 -3.34 -1.27 1.94
C GLN A 33 -2.05 -1.77 2.62
N ILE A 34 -2.15 -2.25 3.86
CA ILE A 34 -1.01 -2.88 4.56
C ILE A 34 -0.57 -4.12 3.80
N LYS A 35 -1.52 -5.00 3.44
CA LYS A 35 -1.21 -6.23 2.71
C LYS A 35 -0.54 -5.91 1.36
N GLU A 36 -1.11 -5.00 0.59
CA GLU A 36 -0.57 -4.60 -0.71
C GLU A 36 0.83 -4.02 -0.61
N LEU A 37 1.09 -3.16 0.38
CA LEU A 37 2.42 -2.57 0.60
C LEU A 37 3.44 -3.62 1.06
N GLN A 38 3.01 -4.62 1.83
CA GLN A 38 3.87 -5.75 2.19
C GLN A 38 4.19 -6.64 0.98
N ASP A 39 3.20 -6.93 0.13
CA ASP A 39 3.39 -7.70 -1.10
C ASP A 39 4.30 -6.95 -2.09
N PHE A 40 4.21 -5.62 -2.16
CA PHE A 40 5.15 -4.77 -2.89
C PHE A 40 6.57 -4.95 -2.34
N GLN A 41 6.77 -4.80 -1.03
CA GLN A 41 8.11 -4.90 -0.41
C GLN A 41 8.75 -6.28 -0.58
N VAL A 42 7.94 -7.35 -0.65
CA VAL A 42 8.45 -8.71 -0.95
C VAL A 42 9.00 -8.80 -2.37
N ARG A 43 8.41 -8.08 -3.33
CA ARG A 43 8.86 -8.07 -4.73
C ARG A 43 9.99 -7.08 -5.00
N HIS A 44 10.08 -6.04 -4.18
CA HIS A 44 11.10 -4.98 -4.24
C HIS A 44 11.87 -4.89 -2.90
N PRO A 45 12.65 -5.92 -2.52
CA PRO A 45 13.30 -5.99 -1.21
C PRO A 45 14.39 -4.91 -1.01
N GLU A 46 14.94 -4.37 -2.09
CA GLU A 46 15.90 -3.28 -2.09
C GLU A 46 15.25 -1.90 -1.94
N GLU A 47 13.95 -1.79 -2.20
CA GLU A 47 13.23 -0.52 -2.10
C GLU A 47 12.96 -0.19 -0.63
N THR A 48 13.29 1.05 -0.28
CA THR A 48 13.14 1.55 1.10
C THR A 48 12.23 2.76 1.17
N GLU A 49 12.14 3.52 0.08
CA GLU A 49 11.25 4.65 -0.03
C GLU A 49 9.82 4.17 -0.26
N ALA A 50 8.86 4.80 0.41
CA ALA A 50 7.48 4.40 0.29
C ALA A 50 6.95 4.73 -1.11
N PRO A 51 6.44 3.74 -1.87
CA PRO A 51 5.75 4.00 -3.10
C PRO A 51 4.41 4.70 -2.82
N THR A 52 3.94 5.43 -3.82
CA THR A 52 2.56 5.92 -3.84
C THR A 52 1.58 4.75 -3.91
N PRO A 53 0.33 4.93 -3.44
CA PRO A 53 -0.69 3.88 -3.57
C PRO A 53 -0.93 3.43 -5.02
N PHE A 54 -0.73 4.32 -6.00
CA PHE A 54 -0.89 4.01 -7.41
C PHE A 54 0.24 3.12 -7.94
N GLU A 55 1.50 3.39 -7.53
CA GLU A 55 2.63 2.53 -7.88
C GLU A 55 2.48 1.13 -7.29
N VAL A 56 2.05 1.01 -6.02
CA VAL A 56 1.74 -0.31 -5.41
C VAL A 56 0.65 -1.03 -6.19
N PHE A 57 -0.43 -0.31 -6.55
CA PHE A 57 -1.54 -0.88 -7.31
C PHE A 57 -1.06 -1.40 -8.67
N CYS A 58 -0.30 -0.62 -9.43
CA CYS A 58 0.17 -1.01 -10.75
C CYS A 58 1.24 -2.09 -10.72
N ASP A 59 2.10 -2.08 -9.71
CA ASP A 59 3.02 -3.17 -9.48
C ASP A 59 2.24 -4.47 -9.26
N LEU A 60 1.18 -4.48 -8.44
CA LEU A 60 0.35 -5.68 -8.18
C LEU A 60 -0.58 -6.06 -9.34
N ASN A 61 -0.93 -5.11 -10.21
CA ASN A 61 -1.90 -5.26 -11.29
C ASN A 61 -1.36 -4.70 -12.62
N PRO A 62 -0.25 -5.24 -13.16
CA PRO A 62 0.41 -4.65 -14.32
C PRO A 62 -0.42 -4.70 -15.61
N SER A 63 -1.42 -5.58 -15.67
CA SER A 63 -2.36 -5.68 -16.81
C SER A 63 -3.61 -4.81 -16.66
N ASP A 64 -3.76 -4.05 -15.56
CA ASP A 64 -4.85 -3.08 -15.42
C ASP A 64 -4.66 -1.96 -16.45
N VAL A 65 -5.76 -1.49 -17.04
CA VAL A 65 -5.73 -0.46 -18.09
C VAL A 65 -5.06 0.84 -17.63
N ASN A 66 -5.14 1.16 -16.34
CA ASN A 66 -4.51 2.35 -15.77
C ASN A 66 -2.99 2.19 -15.61
N CYS A 67 -2.49 0.96 -15.70
CA CYS A 67 -1.10 0.60 -15.41
C CYS A 67 -0.30 0.21 -16.67
N LEU A 68 -0.95 0.21 -17.83
CA LEU A 68 -0.29 -0.05 -19.10
C LEU A 68 0.68 1.09 -19.43
N VAL A 69 1.96 0.75 -19.50
CA VAL A 69 3.02 1.61 -20.02
C VAL A 69 3.35 1.12 -21.43
N TYR A 70 3.32 2.04 -22.40
CA TYR A 70 3.63 1.74 -23.79
C TYR A 70 5.04 2.23 -24.13
N ASP A 71 5.84 1.34 -24.70
CA ASP A 71 7.18 1.66 -25.20
C ASP A 71 7.04 2.38 -26.56
N ASP A 72 6.85 3.70 -26.56
CA ASP A 72 6.86 4.51 -27.78
C ASP A 72 8.25 4.50 -28.47
#